data_AF-A0A7W9TNP1-F1
#
_entry.id   AF-A0A7W9TNP1-F1
#
_cell.length_a   1.000
_cell.length_b   1.000
_cell.length_c   1.000
_cell.angle_alpha   90.00
_cell.angle_beta   90.00
_cell.angle_gamma   90.00
#
_symmetry.space_group_name_H-M   'P 1'
#
loop_
_entity.id
_entity.type
_entity.pdbx_description
1 polymer ?
#
loop_
_entity_poly.entity_id
_entity_poly.type
_entity_poly.pdbx_seq_one_letter_code
_entity_poly.pdbx_strand_id
1 'polypeptide(L)'
;MANPFFNATYYLAHNSDVAKAVAGLPADQQFAIAEQHYDLHGAEEGRAPNAWFDAVAYLNANPDLQPNGVTVATALAHYAAYGWDEGRTFNSDPALVPSNFTASAYAVANPDVATALGITDTSALTQEQTNQLLSHYLSHGITEGRAGAGAEFGALVGATGIEITGLVANGATAPYTWTGSVGNDLFLLNIASYSDPANLNGLKINGVQGTDTLKITGANAVMAPTLLSIENVSVALAADAGLTANGVQNLTVAGGHDFAYTGSLLQTLSIDSGNFTGAFNNVDGAQNVLNATVTGAAGGLVVNGVETLNVTLGEDAGTFGIASNGIQGTTLAINLDGGKADVAQIVDLKSSGSGDLASVVVNAADLASDLKINDIGDLQNVKSISVTTGAGDDTLDLTSVAAGATVTVNSGAGVDTITVDVSGATGAKVTIDAGADNDTITVTAAVDSTVTVNGGAGNDTINGSVGTDTLTGGAGADAFVFGSGDALVHTTNVDSVTSLSGWDIVTDFKNVTVDATVETVTVTDLSAVATGPLAGVGAVTNGIITSFETGFLATHTTLQSIVEALNDVVGTEHDGLAFSFGGNAYVWMQGADDSVFTDDSLVQLTGV
;
A
#
# COMPACT_ATOMS: atom_id res chain seq x y z
N MET A 1 -32.76 -32.41 -11.22
CA MET A 1 -33.84 -31.45 -10.92
C MET A 1 -33.19 -30.36 -10.09
N ALA A 2 -33.47 -29.09 -10.37
CA ALA A 2 -32.95 -28.01 -9.55
C ALA A 2 -33.38 -28.22 -8.10
N ASN A 3 -32.45 -28.07 -7.16
CA ASN A 3 -32.69 -28.15 -5.74
C ASN A 3 -33.70 -27.05 -5.38
N PRO A 4 -34.91 -27.41 -4.90
CA PRO A 4 -35.97 -26.43 -4.64
C PRO A 4 -35.63 -25.46 -3.51
N PHE A 5 -34.61 -25.76 -2.71
CA PHE A 5 -34.09 -24.88 -1.67
C PHE A 5 -32.84 -24.11 -2.11
N PHE A 6 -32.39 -24.25 -3.36
CA PHE A 6 -31.34 -23.41 -3.92
C PHE A 6 -31.97 -22.24 -4.68
N ASN A 7 -31.56 -21.02 -4.37
CA ASN A 7 -32.01 -19.84 -5.10
C ASN A 7 -30.85 -19.28 -5.92
N ALA A 8 -30.84 -19.57 -7.22
CA ALA A 8 -29.78 -19.11 -8.12
C ALA A 8 -29.69 -17.59 -8.24
N THR A 9 -30.83 -16.88 -8.16
CA THR A 9 -30.84 -15.41 -8.21
C THR A 9 -30.16 -14.82 -6.98
N TYR A 10 -30.50 -15.36 -5.81
CA TYR A 10 -29.83 -15.05 -4.55
C TYR A 10 -28.34 -15.39 -4.64
N TYR A 11 -28.00 -16.63 -5.01
CA TYR A 11 -26.62 -17.10 -5.02
C TYR A 11 -25.72 -16.26 -5.93
N LEU A 12 -26.18 -15.90 -7.14
CA LEU A 12 -25.41 -15.01 -8.02
C LEU A 12 -25.32 -13.58 -7.47
N ALA A 13 -26.39 -13.04 -6.89
CA ALA A 13 -26.33 -11.71 -6.27
C ALA A 13 -25.36 -11.64 -5.08
N HIS A 14 -25.05 -12.78 -4.44
CA HIS A 14 -24.27 -12.85 -3.21
C HIS A 14 -22.84 -13.37 -3.42
N ASN A 15 -22.53 -13.84 -4.64
CA ASN A 15 -21.23 -14.40 -5.01
C ASN A 15 -20.72 -13.70 -6.26
N SER A 16 -20.17 -12.50 -6.08
CA SER A 16 -19.81 -11.60 -7.18
C SER A 16 -18.74 -12.19 -8.12
N ASP A 17 -17.87 -13.05 -7.60
CA ASP A 17 -16.92 -13.87 -8.35
C ASP A 17 -17.64 -14.80 -9.34
N VAL A 18 -18.64 -15.52 -8.86
CA VAL A 18 -19.46 -16.43 -9.68
C VAL A 18 -20.32 -15.64 -10.67
N ALA A 19 -20.92 -14.53 -10.23
CA ALA A 19 -21.73 -13.65 -11.07
C ALA A 19 -20.93 -13.05 -12.24
N LYS A 20 -19.69 -12.60 -11.98
CA LYS A 20 -18.78 -12.13 -13.01
C LYS A 20 -18.41 -13.26 -13.97
N ALA A 21 -18.14 -14.46 -13.47
CA ALA A 21 -17.77 -15.61 -14.30
C ALA A 21 -18.88 -16.04 -15.27
N VAL A 22 -20.15 -15.84 -14.92
CA VAL A 22 -21.31 -16.18 -15.77
C VAL A 22 -21.88 -14.97 -16.53
N ALA A 23 -21.29 -13.79 -16.39
CA ALA A 23 -21.77 -12.57 -17.01
C ALA A 23 -21.79 -12.70 -18.55
N GLY A 24 -22.94 -12.38 -19.16
CA GLY A 24 -23.15 -12.47 -20.61
C GLY A 24 -23.77 -13.79 -21.10
N LEU A 25 -23.98 -14.77 -20.22
CA LEU A 25 -24.74 -15.99 -20.55
C LEU A 25 -26.26 -15.76 -20.44
N PRO A 26 -27.09 -16.56 -21.13
CA PRO A 26 -28.53 -16.61 -20.88
C PRO A 26 -28.86 -16.95 -19.41
N ALA A 27 -29.94 -16.39 -18.87
CA ALA A 27 -30.29 -16.53 -17.45
C ALA A 27 -30.47 -17.98 -16.99
N ASP A 28 -31.04 -18.84 -17.84
CA ASP A 28 -31.17 -20.27 -17.59
C ASP A 28 -29.81 -20.98 -17.43
N GLN A 29 -28.81 -20.57 -18.21
CA GLN A 29 -27.44 -21.08 -18.08
C GLN A 29 -26.74 -20.53 -16.85
N GLN A 30 -26.92 -19.23 -16.55
CA GLN A 30 -26.38 -18.64 -15.32
C GLN A 30 -26.90 -19.37 -14.08
N PHE A 31 -28.20 -19.70 -14.05
CA PHE A 31 -28.80 -20.38 -12.91
C PHE A 31 -28.32 -21.82 -12.75
N ALA A 32 -28.18 -22.57 -13.85
CA ALA A 32 -27.63 -23.92 -13.81
C ALA A 32 -26.16 -23.93 -13.35
N ILE A 33 -25.36 -22.97 -13.79
CA ILE A 33 -23.95 -22.85 -13.38
C ILE A 33 -23.83 -22.42 -11.92
N ALA A 34 -24.70 -21.52 -11.45
CA ALA A 34 -24.74 -21.10 -10.05
C ALA A 34 -24.99 -22.29 -9.11
N GLU A 35 -25.98 -23.13 -9.45
CA GLU A 35 -26.28 -24.34 -8.68
C GLU A 35 -25.11 -25.33 -8.73
N GLN A 36 -24.53 -25.54 -9.91
CA GLN A 36 -23.37 -26.40 -10.07
C GLN A 36 -22.15 -25.91 -9.26
N HIS A 37 -21.92 -24.60 -9.21
CA HIS A 37 -20.85 -23.99 -8.42
C HIS A 37 -21.08 -24.22 -6.92
N TYR A 38 -22.32 -24.04 -6.46
CA TYR A 38 -22.66 -24.30 -5.06
C TYR A 38 -22.38 -25.75 -4.67
N ASP A 39 -22.84 -26.70 -5.48
CA ASP A 39 -22.68 -28.13 -5.21
C ASP A 39 -21.20 -28.59 -5.22
N LEU A 40 -20.37 -27.98 -6.06
CA LEU A 40 -18.95 -28.34 -6.20
C LEU A 40 -18.02 -27.62 -5.22
N HIS A 41 -18.34 -26.38 -4.83
CA HIS A 41 -17.44 -25.51 -4.09
C HIS A 41 -18.17 -24.75 -2.98
N GLY A 42 -19.29 -24.10 -3.32
CA GLY A 42 -19.93 -23.16 -2.42
C GLY A 42 -20.37 -23.75 -1.08
N ALA A 43 -20.86 -24.99 -1.07
CA ALA A 43 -21.29 -25.65 0.15
C ALA A 43 -20.11 -25.97 1.09
N GLU A 44 -18.94 -26.34 0.55
CA GLU A 44 -17.71 -26.56 1.34
C GLU A 44 -17.15 -25.25 1.89
N GLU A 45 -17.28 -24.17 1.13
CA GLU A 45 -16.90 -22.81 1.52
C GLU A 45 -17.87 -22.17 2.52
N GLY A 46 -18.99 -22.84 2.84
CA GLY A 46 -20.00 -22.32 3.76
C GLY A 46 -20.86 -21.20 3.17
N ARG A 47 -20.90 -21.04 1.85
CA ARG A 47 -21.73 -20.02 1.18
C ARG A 47 -23.22 -20.33 1.39
N ALA A 48 -24.04 -19.29 1.53
CA ALA A 48 -25.49 -19.46 1.72
C ALA A 48 -26.18 -19.83 0.37
N PRO A 49 -26.99 -20.92 0.31
CA PRO A 49 -27.70 -21.33 -0.90
C PRO A 49 -28.97 -20.52 -1.18
N ASN A 50 -29.50 -19.85 -0.17
CA ASN A 50 -30.72 -19.05 -0.22
C ASN A 50 -30.73 -18.06 0.97
N ALA A 51 -31.76 -17.20 1.05
CA ALA A 51 -31.88 -16.12 2.03
C ALA A 51 -32.25 -16.54 3.46
N TRP A 52 -32.46 -17.83 3.74
CA TRP A 52 -32.97 -18.29 5.02
C TRP A 52 -32.23 -19.49 5.63
N PHE A 53 -31.40 -20.21 4.86
CA PHE A 53 -30.67 -21.40 5.29
C PHE A 53 -29.18 -21.11 5.54
N ASP A 54 -28.72 -21.39 6.77
CA ASP A 54 -27.31 -21.35 7.16
C ASP A 54 -26.85 -22.76 7.58
N ALA A 55 -25.87 -23.32 6.86
CA ALA A 55 -25.33 -24.65 7.09
C ALA A 55 -24.62 -24.79 8.45
N VAL A 56 -23.91 -23.75 8.89
CA VAL A 56 -23.18 -23.73 10.18
C VAL A 56 -24.17 -23.59 11.33
N ALA A 57 -25.11 -22.65 11.25
CA ALA A 57 -26.15 -22.52 12.26
C ALA A 57 -27.04 -23.76 12.33
N TYR A 58 -27.36 -24.37 11.20
CA TYR A 58 -28.10 -25.64 11.14
C TYR A 58 -27.37 -26.74 11.93
N LEU A 59 -26.07 -26.92 11.73
CA LEU A 59 -25.29 -27.92 12.48
C LEU A 59 -25.15 -27.59 13.96
N ASN A 60 -25.02 -26.31 14.32
CA ASN A 60 -24.93 -25.87 15.71
C ASN A 60 -26.25 -26.08 16.47
N ALA A 61 -27.39 -25.83 15.81
CA ALA A 61 -28.71 -26.07 16.36
C ALA A 61 -29.06 -27.56 16.46
N ASN A 62 -28.40 -28.39 15.64
CA ASN A 62 -28.65 -29.83 15.51
C ASN A 62 -27.35 -30.62 15.75
N PRO A 63 -26.80 -30.58 16.98
CA PRO A 63 -25.50 -31.18 17.29
C PRO A 63 -25.47 -32.71 17.14
N ASP A 64 -26.64 -33.35 17.03
CA ASP A 64 -26.78 -34.78 16.73
C ASP A 64 -26.39 -35.13 15.29
N LEU A 65 -26.32 -34.16 14.37
CA LEU A 65 -26.03 -34.40 12.95
C LEU A 65 -24.52 -34.59 12.67
N GLN A 66 -23.66 -33.88 13.38
CA GLN A 66 -22.20 -33.97 13.17
C GLN A 66 -21.65 -35.39 13.45
N PRO A 67 -22.04 -36.08 14.56
CA PRO A 67 -21.65 -37.47 14.79
C PRO A 67 -22.16 -38.45 13.71
N ASN A 68 -23.22 -38.09 13.00
CA ASN A 68 -23.82 -38.87 11.91
C ASN A 68 -23.24 -38.52 10.52
N GLY A 69 -22.17 -37.72 10.48
CA GLY A 69 -21.43 -37.42 9.25
C GLY A 69 -22.03 -36.30 8.40
N VAL A 70 -22.99 -35.53 8.92
CA VAL A 70 -23.44 -34.31 8.25
C VAL A 70 -22.39 -33.21 8.46
N THR A 71 -21.94 -32.62 7.36
CA THR A 71 -20.93 -31.57 7.31
C THR A 71 -21.57 -30.26 6.81
N VAL A 72 -20.83 -29.16 6.85
CA VAL A 72 -21.30 -27.87 6.30
C VAL A 72 -21.70 -28.05 4.82
N ALA A 73 -20.92 -28.82 4.06
CA ALA A 73 -21.19 -29.12 2.65
C ALA A 73 -22.47 -29.95 2.42
N THR A 74 -22.84 -30.82 3.36
CA THR A 74 -24.02 -31.71 3.22
C THR A 74 -25.24 -31.24 4.02
N ALA A 75 -25.14 -30.12 4.73
CA ALA A 75 -26.18 -29.58 5.59
C ALA A 75 -27.47 -29.25 4.83
N LEU A 76 -27.38 -28.56 3.69
CA LEU A 76 -28.56 -28.24 2.87
C LEU A 76 -29.24 -29.50 2.35
N ALA A 77 -28.45 -30.48 1.89
CA ALA A 77 -28.97 -31.75 1.41
C ALA A 77 -29.69 -32.53 2.53
N HIS A 78 -29.12 -32.54 3.74
CA HIS A 78 -29.76 -33.12 4.91
C HIS A 78 -31.06 -32.41 5.27
N TYR A 79 -31.06 -31.07 5.28
CA TYR A 79 -32.27 -30.31 5.55
C TYR A 79 -33.38 -30.57 4.53
N ALA A 80 -33.03 -30.58 3.24
CA ALA A 80 -33.94 -30.87 2.14
C ALA A 80 -34.53 -32.30 2.20
N ALA A 81 -33.72 -33.27 2.65
CA ALA A 81 -34.14 -34.66 2.74
C ALA A 81 -34.95 -34.98 4.02
N TYR A 82 -34.59 -34.39 5.16
CA TYR A 82 -35.11 -34.77 6.48
C TYR A 82 -35.45 -33.57 7.37
N GLY A 83 -34.61 -32.53 7.36
CA GLY A 83 -34.70 -31.46 8.35
C GLY A 83 -36.02 -30.69 8.35
N TRP A 84 -36.64 -30.46 7.19
CA TRP A 84 -37.95 -29.80 7.12
C TRP A 84 -39.06 -30.67 7.72
N ASP A 85 -39.03 -31.99 7.50
CA ASP A 85 -40.01 -32.95 8.00
C ASP A 85 -39.89 -33.14 9.52
N GLU A 86 -38.67 -33.07 10.02
CA GLU A 86 -38.35 -33.10 11.46
C GLU A 86 -38.64 -31.77 12.17
N GLY A 87 -38.99 -30.70 11.43
CA GLY A 87 -39.22 -29.36 11.99
C GLY A 87 -37.96 -28.71 12.58
N ARG A 88 -36.77 -29.08 12.09
CA ARG A 88 -35.50 -28.56 12.58
C ARG A 88 -35.32 -27.10 12.23
N THR A 89 -34.77 -26.32 13.15
CA THR A 89 -34.35 -24.94 12.90
C THR A 89 -33.22 -24.92 11.88
N PHE A 90 -33.32 -24.03 10.89
CA PHE A 90 -32.47 -23.96 9.71
C PHE A 90 -31.53 -22.75 9.65
N ASN A 91 -31.58 -21.89 10.68
CA ASN A 91 -30.67 -20.77 10.92
C ASN A 91 -30.62 -20.46 12.43
N SER A 92 -29.90 -19.41 12.82
CA SER A 92 -29.81 -18.96 14.23
C SER A 92 -30.72 -17.79 14.59
N ASP A 93 -31.49 -17.25 13.64
CA ASP A 93 -32.35 -16.10 13.89
C ASP A 93 -33.65 -16.55 14.60
N PRO A 94 -33.91 -16.10 15.84
CA PRO A 94 -35.12 -16.44 16.58
C PRO A 94 -36.41 -15.95 15.92
N ALA A 95 -36.33 -14.99 14.98
CA ALA A 95 -37.46 -14.53 14.18
C ALA A 95 -37.72 -15.44 12.97
N LEU A 96 -36.70 -16.14 12.47
CA LEU A 96 -36.75 -17.05 11.32
C LEU A 96 -36.68 -18.54 11.72
N VAL A 97 -37.41 -18.90 12.76
CA VAL A 97 -37.59 -20.30 13.17
C VAL A 97 -38.90 -20.89 12.63
N PRO A 98 -38.98 -22.21 12.40
CA PRO A 98 -40.20 -22.87 11.90
C PRO A 98 -41.48 -22.52 12.66
N SER A 99 -41.39 -22.28 13.98
CA SER A 99 -42.54 -21.93 14.83
C SER A 99 -43.15 -20.56 14.55
N ASN A 100 -42.43 -19.66 13.88
CA ASN A 100 -42.93 -18.31 13.56
C ASN A 100 -43.68 -18.26 12.21
N PHE A 101 -43.60 -19.33 11.41
CA PHE A 101 -44.39 -19.46 10.21
C PHE A 101 -45.86 -19.75 10.55
N THR A 102 -46.78 -18.96 9.99
CA THR A 102 -48.22 -19.10 10.26
C THR A 102 -48.89 -20.06 9.28
N ALA A 103 -48.65 -21.36 9.43
CA ALA A 103 -49.13 -22.39 8.49
C ALA A 103 -50.64 -22.37 8.21
N SER A 104 -51.48 -22.10 9.23
CA SER A 104 -52.93 -21.97 9.05
C SER A 104 -53.31 -20.78 8.16
N ALA A 105 -52.65 -19.63 8.35
CA ALA A 105 -52.86 -18.45 7.51
C ALA A 105 -52.36 -18.68 6.09
N TYR A 106 -51.23 -19.37 5.93
CA TYR A 106 -50.68 -19.72 4.62
C TYR A 106 -51.60 -20.67 3.85
N ALA A 107 -52.14 -21.71 4.51
CA ALA A 107 -53.10 -22.63 3.91
C ALA A 107 -54.41 -21.94 3.50
N VAL A 108 -54.89 -20.98 4.31
CA VAL A 108 -56.09 -20.18 3.98
C VAL A 108 -55.83 -19.27 2.77
N ALA A 109 -54.66 -18.65 2.69
CA ALA A 109 -54.28 -17.77 1.59
C ALA A 109 -53.99 -18.54 0.28
N ASN A 110 -53.60 -19.81 0.38
CA ASN A 110 -53.16 -20.66 -0.74
C ASN A 110 -53.99 -21.96 -0.81
N PRO A 111 -55.28 -21.87 -1.21
CA PRO A 111 -56.19 -23.02 -1.20
C PRO A 111 -55.80 -24.10 -2.21
N ASP A 112 -55.06 -23.76 -3.25
CA ASP A 112 -54.47 -24.70 -4.21
C ASP A 112 -53.43 -25.61 -3.53
N VAL A 113 -52.54 -25.03 -2.72
CA VAL A 113 -51.55 -25.78 -1.93
C VAL A 113 -52.25 -26.63 -0.87
N ALA A 114 -53.23 -26.07 -0.17
CA ALA A 114 -54.01 -26.81 0.82
C ALA A 114 -54.72 -28.03 0.19
N THR A 115 -55.31 -27.86 -1.00
CA THR A 115 -55.96 -28.95 -1.75
C THR A 115 -54.95 -30.01 -2.17
N ALA A 116 -53.77 -29.60 -2.69
CA ALA A 116 -52.72 -30.52 -3.11
C ALA A 116 -52.18 -31.37 -1.96
N LEU A 117 -52.11 -30.80 -0.75
CA LEU A 117 -51.69 -31.49 0.48
C LEU A 117 -52.83 -32.24 1.19
N GLY A 118 -54.04 -32.27 0.62
CA GLY A 118 -55.20 -32.95 1.21
C GLY A 118 -55.71 -32.31 2.51
N ILE A 119 -55.43 -31.02 2.72
CA ILE A 119 -55.85 -30.26 3.90
C ILE A 119 -57.32 -29.84 3.72
N THR A 120 -58.21 -30.39 4.55
CA THR A 120 -59.65 -30.10 4.52
C THR A 120 -60.12 -29.17 5.64
N ASP A 121 -59.33 -29.02 6.70
CA ASP A 121 -59.55 -28.09 7.81
C ASP A 121 -58.27 -27.31 8.11
N THR A 122 -58.21 -26.03 7.70
CA THR A 122 -57.04 -25.16 7.89
C THR A 122 -56.89 -24.65 9.33
N SER A 123 -57.89 -24.88 10.19
CA SER A 123 -57.85 -24.48 11.60
C SER A 123 -57.21 -25.54 12.52
N ALA A 124 -57.04 -26.77 12.02
CA ALA A 124 -56.53 -27.91 12.76
C ALA A 124 -55.49 -28.70 11.93
N LEU A 125 -54.33 -28.08 11.69
CA LEU A 125 -53.23 -28.70 10.94
C LEU A 125 -52.44 -29.71 11.80
N THR A 126 -52.03 -30.83 11.20
CA THR A 126 -51.04 -31.72 11.81
C THR A 126 -49.63 -31.11 11.73
N GLN A 127 -48.69 -31.65 12.50
CA GLN A 127 -47.27 -31.23 12.40
C GLN A 127 -46.73 -31.48 10.99
N GLU A 128 -47.03 -32.65 10.41
CA GLU A 128 -46.70 -32.99 9.02
C GLU A 128 -47.21 -31.92 8.05
N GLN A 129 -48.49 -31.56 8.13
CA GLN A 129 -49.08 -30.55 7.24
C GLN A 129 -48.46 -29.17 7.45
N THR A 130 -48.10 -28.83 8.70
CA THR A 130 -47.40 -27.59 9.04
C THR A 130 -46.02 -27.54 8.38
N ASN A 131 -45.27 -28.64 8.48
CA ASN A 131 -43.94 -28.77 7.89
C ASN A 131 -44.00 -28.79 6.35
N GLN A 132 -44.99 -29.46 5.76
CA GLN A 132 -45.22 -29.46 4.30
C GLN A 132 -45.59 -28.07 3.77
N LEU A 133 -46.41 -27.30 4.49
CA LEU A 133 -46.75 -25.92 4.11
C LEU A 133 -45.54 -24.99 4.22
N LEU A 134 -44.72 -25.14 5.27
CA LEU A 134 -43.47 -24.39 5.41
C LEU A 134 -42.50 -24.75 4.28
N SER A 135 -42.32 -26.04 4.01
CA SER A 135 -41.49 -26.54 2.92
C SER A 135 -41.93 -25.96 1.58
N HIS A 136 -43.24 -25.96 1.28
CA HIS A 136 -43.77 -25.32 0.08
C HIS A 136 -43.47 -23.81 0.07
N TYR A 137 -43.67 -23.10 1.17
CA TYR A 137 -43.39 -21.66 1.21
C TYR A 137 -41.92 -21.37 0.91
N LEU A 138 -41.01 -22.08 1.58
CA LEU A 138 -39.56 -21.90 1.44
C LEU A 138 -39.02 -22.29 0.05
N SER A 139 -39.64 -23.27 -0.60
CA SER A 139 -39.22 -23.75 -1.92
C SER A 139 -39.88 -23.04 -3.11
N HIS A 140 -41.11 -22.55 -2.95
CA HIS A 140 -41.92 -22.00 -4.04
C HIS A 140 -42.69 -20.74 -3.64
N GLY A 141 -43.22 -20.67 -2.41
CA GLY A 141 -44.07 -19.56 -2.00
C GLY A 141 -43.39 -18.20 -2.01
N ILE A 142 -42.09 -18.14 -1.70
CA ILE A 142 -41.30 -16.91 -1.76
C ILE A 142 -41.22 -16.36 -3.19
N THR A 143 -40.83 -17.21 -4.14
CA THR A 143 -40.65 -16.81 -5.56
C THR A 143 -41.98 -16.52 -6.24
N GLU A 144 -43.05 -17.18 -5.81
CA GLU A 144 -44.42 -16.96 -6.29
C GLU A 144 -45.10 -15.75 -5.60
N GLY A 145 -44.47 -15.13 -4.59
CA GLY A 145 -45.02 -13.99 -3.86
C GLY A 145 -46.27 -14.33 -3.05
N ARG A 146 -46.37 -15.56 -2.53
CA ARG A 146 -47.56 -16.07 -1.84
C ARG A 146 -47.72 -15.46 -0.45
N ALA A 147 -48.94 -14.97 -0.17
CA ALA A 147 -49.29 -14.38 1.12
C ALA A 147 -49.52 -15.46 2.20
N GLY A 148 -49.56 -15.02 3.47
CA GLY A 148 -50.02 -15.84 4.60
C GLY A 148 -48.90 -16.52 5.40
N ALA A 149 -47.62 -16.23 5.13
CA ALA A 149 -46.50 -16.80 5.91
C ALA A 149 -46.37 -16.20 7.34
N GLY A 150 -47.03 -15.08 7.60
CA GLY A 150 -46.88 -14.27 8.82
C GLY A 150 -46.16 -12.97 8.47
N ALA A 151 -46.57 -11.82 9.04
CA ALA A 151 -46.08 -10.51 8.61
C ALA A 151 -44.56 -10.37 8.82
N GLU A 152 -44.05 -10.79 9.98
CA GLU A 152 -42.62 -10.72 10.31
C GLU A 152 -41.82 -11.82 9.62
N PHE A 153 -42.28 -13.08 9.70
CA PHE A 153 -41.62 -14.21 9.04
C PHE A 153 -41.54 -14.04 7.52
N GLY A 154 -42.65 -13.63 6.88
CA GLY A 154 -42.69 -13.44 5.43
C GLY A 154 -41.83 -12.28 4.95
N ALA A 155 -41.76 -11.19 5.72
CA ALA A 155 -40.91 -10.04 5.39
C ALA A 155 -39.42 -10.37 5.51
N LEU A 156 -39.01 -11.07 6.56
CA LEU A 156 -37.61 -11.44 6.79
C LEU A 156 -37.08 -12.44 5.77
N VAL A 157 -37.91 -13.40 5.31
CA VAL A 157 -37.52 -14.37 4.29
C VAL A 157 -37.49 -13.77 2.87
N GLY A 158 -38.19 -12.65 2.65
CA GLY A 158 -38.38 -12.02 1.33
C GLY A 158 -37.69 -10.67 1.12
N ALA A 159 -36.99 -10.12 2.12
CA ALA A 159 -36.45 -8.76 2.06
C ALA A 159 -35.26 -8.66 1.10
N THR A 160 -35.39 -7.74 0.14
CA THR A 160 -34.24 -7.05 -0.48
C THR A 160 -34.59 -5.55 -0.45
N GLY A 161 -33.67 -4.70 0.05
CA GLY A 161 -33.84 -3.24 0.09
C GLY A 161 -34.72 -2.72 1.24
N ILE A 162 -34.14 -2.64 2.43
CA ILE A 162 -34.77 -2.05 3.63
C ILE A 162 -34.54 -0.54 3.62
N GLU A 163 -35.59 0.23 3.33
CA GLU A 163 -35.54 1.68 3.47
C GLU A 163 -35.63 2.08 4.96
N ILE A 164 -34.61 2.81 5.42
CA ILE A 164 -34.62 3.40 6.76
C ILE A 164 -35.42 4.69 6.68
N THR A 165 -36.63 4.69 7.27
CA THR A 165 -37.58 5.80 7.25
C THR A 165 -38.11 6.10 8.66
N GLY A 166 -38.65 7.31 8.89
CA GLY A 166 -39.35 7.62 10.14
C GLY A 166 -38.48 8.01 11.34
N LEU A 167 -37.19 8.33 11.14
CA LEU A 167 -36.41 8.99 12.18
C LEU A 167 -36.99 10.39 12.45
N VAL A 168 -37.36 10.68 13.70
CA VAL A 168 -37.75 12.03 14.14
C VAL A 168 -36.62 12.65 14.96
N ALA A 169 -36.41 13.96 14.77
CA ALA A 169 -35.39 14.70 15.48
C ALA A 169 -35.68 14.80 16.98
N ASN A 170 -34.64 14.52 17.75
CA ASN A 170 -34.39 14.96 19.13
C ASN A 170 -35.38 14.50 20.22
N GLY A 171 -34.91 13.60 21.08
CA GLY A 171 -35.47 13.38 22.43
C GLY A 171 -36.40 12.19 22.64
N ALA A 172 -36.73 11.39 21.62
CA ALA A 172 -37.48 10.16 21.82
C ALA A 172 -36.55 9.02 22.23
N THR A 173 -36.73 8.55 23.47
CA THR A 173 -35.94 7.55 24.20
C THR A 173 -36.06 6.10 23.67
N ALA A 174 -36.21 5.90 22.37
CA ALA A 174 -36.27 4.57 21.78
C ALA A 174 -35.15 4.41 20.74
N PRO A 175 -34.25 3.41 20.87
CA PRO A 175 -33.30 3.10 19.81
C PRO A 175 -34.11 2.70 18.57
N TYR A 176 -33.89 3.39 17.46
CA TYR A 176 -34.46 2.96 16.21
C TYR A 176 -33.60 1.80 15.70
N THR A 177 -34.13 0.59 15.84
CA THR A 177 -33.46 -0.64 15.42
C THR A 177 -34.08 -1.11 14.11
N TRP A 178 -33.26 -1.23 13.07
CA TRP A 178 -33.57 -1.99 11.88
C TRP A 178 -32.79 -3.29 11.91
N THR A 179 -33.48 -4.39 11.65
CA THR A 179 -32.88 -5.72 11.57
C THR A 179 -33.10 -6.25 10.17
N GLY A 180 -32.03 -6.73 9.58
CA GLY A 180 -31.99 -7.42 8.31
C GLY A 180 -32.57 -8.83 8.38
N SER A 181 -32.50 -9.53 7.25
CA SER A 181 -32.67 -10.97 7.12
C SER A 181 -31.37 -11.70 7.51
N VAL A 182 -31.27 -13.01 7.23
CA VAL A 182 -30.01 -13.75 7.36
C VAL A 182 -29.25 -13.86 6.02
N GLY A 183 -29.74 -13.15 4.98
CA GLY A 183 -29.06 -12.99 3.70
C GLY A 183 -28.53 -11.57 3.51
N ASN A 184 -27.87 -11.28 2.38
CA ASN A 184 -27.28 -9.95 2.18
C ASN A 184 -28.37 -8.89 2.04
N ASP A 185 -28.45 -8.02 3.03
CA ASP A 185 -29.38 -6.92 3.04
C ASP A 185 -28.77 -5.63 2.49
N LEU A 186 -29.62 -4.83 1.85
CA LEU A 186 -29.30 -3.46 1.48
C LEU A 186 -30.15 -2.52 2.32
N PHE A 187 -29.51 -1.79 3.22
CA PHE A 187 -30.12 -0.71 4.00
C PHE A 187 -29.92 0.61 3.27
N LEU A 188 -31.01 1.35 3.02
CA LEU A 188 -30.96 2.64 2.36
C LEU A 188 -31.25 3.77 3.36
N LEU A 189 -30.27 4.65 3.57
CA LEU A 189 -30.36 5.82 4.44
C LEU A 189 -30.18 7.11 3.64
N ASN A 190 -31.22 7.95 3.57
CA ASN A 190 -31.14 9.27 2.97
C ASN A 190 -31.10 10.36 4.04
N ILE A 191 -29.91 10.91 4.28
CA ILE A 191 -29.65 11.87 5.36
C ILE A 191 -30.28 13.24 5.09
N ALA A 192 -30.33 13.67 3.83
CA ALA A 192 -30.90 14.95 3.43
C ALA A 192 -32.40 15.07 3.75
N SER A 193 -33.07 13.95 4.03
CA SER A 193 -34.48 13.92 4.40
C SER A 193 -34.72 14.14 5.91
N TYR A 194 -33.68 14.25 6.73
CA TYR A 194 -33.79 14.37 8.19
C TYR A 194 -33.46 15.77 8.70
N SER A 195 -34.22 16.24 9.68
CA SER A 195 -34.13 17.60 10.22
C SER A 195 -32.93 17.84 11.15
N ASP A 196 -32.24 16.80 11.60
CA ASP A 196 -30.98 16.88 12.37
C ASP A 196 -30.02 15.76 11.91
N PRO A 197 -29.30 15.98 10.79
CA PRO A 197 -28.42 14.96 10.21
C PRO A 197 -27.18 14.65 11.07
N ALA A 198 -26.88 15.49 12.07
CA ALA A 198 -25.70 15.37 12.93
C ALA A 198 -25.89 14.42 14.13
N ASN A 199 -27.09 13.86 14.36
CA ASN A 199 -27.38 13.09 15.57
C ASN A 199 -28.06 11.74 15.29
N LEU A 200 -27.37 10.88 14.53
CA LEU A 200 -27.72 9.45 14.35
C LEU A 200 -27.26 8.55 15.50
N ASN A 201 -26.83 9.10 16.64
CA ASN A 201 -26.25 8.35 17.76
C ASN A 201 -27.18 7.26 18.36
N GLY A 202 -28.49 7.31 18.05
CA GLY A 202 -29.48 6.31 18.46
C GLY A 202 -29.87 5.29 17.38
N LEU A 203 -29.33 5.42 16.16
CA LEU A 203 -29.61 4.51 15.04
C LEU A 203 -28.86 3.20 15.26
N LYS A 204 -29.59 2.08 15.28
CA LYS A 204 -29.03 0.74 15.32
C LYS A 204 -29.44 -0.02 14.07
N ILE A 205 -28.48 -0.60 13.38
CA ILE A 205 -28.71 -1.45 12.22
C ILE A 205 -28.02 -2.77 12.50
N ASN A 206 -28.78 -3.86 12.39
CA ASN A 206 -28.28 -5.21 12.54
C ASN A 206 -28.53 -5.98 11.26
N GLY A 207 -27.50 -6.26 10.47
CA GLY A 207 -27.61 -7.11 9.27
C GLY A 207 -27.79 -8.60 9.59
N VAL A 208 -27.58 -9.00 10.85
CA VAL A 208 -27.69 -10.40 11.32
C VAL A 208 -26.61 -11.29 10.68
N GLN A 209 -26.88 -11.85 9.51
CA GLN A 209 -25.99 -12.74 8.76
C GLN A 209 -26.06 -12.40 7.27
N GLY A 210 -24.98 -12.71 6.56
CA GLY A 210 -24.84 -12.30 5.17
C GLY A 210 -23.68 -11.33 5.04
N THR A 211 -23.58 -10.73 3.87
CA THR A 211 -22.67 -9.63 3.54
C THR A 211 -23.52 -8.40 3.33
N ASP A 212 -23.70 -7.64 4.41
CA ASP A 212 -24.71 -6.60 4.46
C ASP A 212 -24.16 -5.26 4.01
N THR A 213 -25.03 -4.45 3.42
CA THR A 213 -24.66 -3.16 2.84
C THR A 213 -25.53 -2.05 3.41
N LEU A 214 -24.90 -1.04 4.00
CA LEU A 214 -25.54 0.23 4.29
C LEU A 214 -25.16 1.27 3.24
N LYS A 215 -26.15 1.79 2.51
CA LYS A 215 -25.97 2.92 1.60
C LYS A 215 -26.52 4.20 2.21
N ILE A 216 -25.65 5.17 2.38
CA ILE A 216 -25.92 6.49 2.92
C ILE A 216 -25.87 7.52 1.78
N THR A 217 -26.87 8.38 1.69
CA THR A 217 -26.93 9.46 0.68
C THR A 217 -27.19 10.81 1.34
N GLY A 218 -26.60 11.87 0.78
CA GLY A 218 -26.79 13.24 1.26
C GLY A 218 -26.11 13.51 2.61
N ALA A 219 -25.02 12.80 2.92
CA ALA A 219 -24.28 13.00 4.16
C ALA A 219 -23.61 14.37 4.18
N ASN A 220 -23.74 15.08 5.31
CA ASN A 220 -23.24 16.44 5.51
C ASN A 220 -22.81 16.72 6.97
N ALA A 221 -22.56 15.66 7.73
CA ALA A 221 -22.17 15.70 9.14
C ALA A 221 -21.49 14.39 9.55
N VAL A 222 -20.88 14.38 10.73
CA VAL A 222 -20.33 13.15 11.33
C VAL A 222 -21.48 12.29 11.87
N MET A 223 -21.48 11.02 11.50
CA MET A 223 -22.48 10.02 11.84
C MET A 223 -21.89 8.95 12.76
N ALA A 224 -22.61 8.51 13.77
CA ALA A 224 -22.16 7.41 14.64
C ALA A 224 -23.30 6.40 14.92
N PRO A 225 -23.78 5.67 13.90
CA PRO A 225 -24.73 4.59 14.09
C PRO A 225 -24.06 3.40 14.82
N THR A 226 -24.86 2.62 15.54
CA THR A 226 -24.43 1.29 15.97
C THR A 226 -24.69 0.31 14.83
N LEU A 227 -23.64 -0.18 14.20
CA LEU A 227 -23.71 -1.22 13.17
C LEU A 227 -23.34 -2.58 13.79
N LEU A 228 -24.16 -3.59 13.53
CA LEU A 228 -23.94 -4.98 13.92
C LEU A 228 -24.08 -5.83 12.65
N SER A 229 -23.07 -6.62 12.32
CA SER A 229 -23.03 -7.39 11.06
C SER A 229 -23.35 -6.51 9.84
N ILE A 230 -22.58 -5.44 9.61
CA ILE A 230 -22.67 -4.62 8.40
C ILE A 230 -21.26 -4.48 7.84
N GLU A 231 -20.96 -5.23 6.79
CA GLU A 231 -19.60 -5.34 6.25
C GLU A 231 -19.32 -4.23 5.24
N ASN A 232 -20.34 -3.79 4.49
CA ASN A 232 -20.18 -2.80 3.44
C ASN A 232 -20.90 -1.51 3.78
N VAL A 233 -20.21 -0.38 3.65
CA VAL A 233 -20.83 0.94 3.73
C VAL A 233 -20.49 1.74 2.49
N SER A 234 -21.50 2.33 1.87
CA SER A 234 -21.34 3.29 0.77
C SER A 234 -21.91 4.63 1.20
N VAL A 235 -21.16 5.71 1.03
CA VAL A 235 -21.55 7.07 1.41
C VAL A 235 -21.46 7.99 0.19
N ALA A 236 -22.57 8.61 -0.17
CA ALA A 236 -22.61 9.72 -1.11
C ALA A 236 -22.74 11.04 -0.33
N LEU A 237 -21.72 11.88 -0.45
CA LEU A 237 -21.55 13.14 0.26
C LEU A 237 -22.32 14.27 -0.43
N ALA A 238 -22.80 15.20 0.40
CA ALA A 238 -23.32 16.51 -0.01
C ALA A 238 -22.55 17.67 0.62
N ALA A 239 -21.70 17.37 1.61
CA ALA A 239 -20.70 18.23 2.25
C ALA A 239 -19.70 17.33 3.00
N ASP A 240 -18.70 17.93 3.65
CA ASP A 240 -17.76 17.20 4.50
C ASP A 240 -18.52 16.42 5.60
N ALA A 241 -18.09 15.19 5.86
CA ALA A 241 -18.81 14.27 6.74
C ALA A 241 -17.88 13.28 7.44
N GLY A 242 -18.45 12.37 8.21
CA GLY A 242 -17.70 11.25 8.75
C GLY A 242 -18.57 10.11 9.25
N LEU A 243 -17.95 8.97 9.51
CA LEU A 243 -18.58 7.78 10.05
C LEU A 243 -17.74 7.18 11.18
N THR A 244 -18.36 7.06 12.35
CA THR A 244 -17.83 6.30 13.48
C THR A 244 -18.59 4.99 13.59
N ALA A 245 -17.99 3.88 13.15
CA ALA A 245 -18.62 2.55 13.16
C ALA A 245 -17.57 1.45 13.30
N ASN A 246 -17.92 0.35 13.96
CA ASN A 246 -17.07 -0.84 14.07
C ASN A 246 -17.64 -1.97 13.22
N GLY A 247 -16.79 -2.88 12.73
CA GLY A 247 -17.21 -4.05 11.95
C GLY A 247 -17.33 -3.81 10.44
N VAL A 248 -17.17 -2.57 9.98
CA VAL A 248 -17.17 -2.23 8.55
C VAL A 248 -15.87 -2.73 7.92
N GLN A 249 -15.99 -3.54 6.88
CA GLN A 249 -14.86 -4.14 6.16
C GLN A 249 -14.57 -3.40 4.86
N ASN A 250 -15.61 -2.92 4.17
CA ASN A 250 -15.50 -2.23 2.89
C ASN A 250 -16.22 -0.88 2.95
N LEU A 251 -15.50 0.19 2.65
CA LEU A 251 -16.03 1.54 2.65
C LEU A 251 -15.88 2.19 1.27
N THR A 252 -16.97 2.68 0.70
CA THR A 252 -16.96 3.50 -0.52
C THR A 252 -17.44 4.90 -0.17
N VAL A 253 -16.67 5.93 -0.52
CA VAL A 253 -17.02 7.34 -0.33
C VAL A 253 -17.00 8.05 -1.67
N ALA A 254 -18.09 8.75 -1.98
CA ALA A 254 -18.24 9.49 -3.22
C ALA A 254 -18.79 10.89 -2.97
N GLY A 255 -18.50 11.84 -3.86
CA GLY A 255 -19.05 13.20 -3.85
C GLY A 255 -18.03 14.32 -3.61
N GLY A 256 -16.73 14.01 -3.56
CA GLY A 256 -15.66 15.02 -3.59
C GLY A 256 -15.56 15.97 -2.40
N HIS A 257 -15.96 15.49 -1.23
CA HIS A 257 -15.87 16.20 0.04
C HIS A 257 -14.98 15.44 1.02
N ASP A 258 -14.52 16.12 2.07
CA ASP A 258 -13.66 15.49 3.06
C ASP A 258 -14.45 14.48 3.91
N PHE A 259 -13.83 13.35 4.23
CA PHE A 259 -14.47 12.28 4.99
C PHE A 259 -13.59 11.73 6.11
N ALA A 260 -14.12 11.74 7.33
CA ALA A 260 -13.47 11.14 8.49
C ALA A 260 -14.07 9.78 8.84
N TYR A 261 -13.25 8.74 8.95
CA TYR A 261 -13.68 7.43 9.45
C TYR A 261 -13.02 7.11 10.80
N THR A 262 -13.78 6.55 11.72
CA THR A 262 -13.24 5.99 12.97
C THR A 262 -13.86 4.62 13.23
N GLY A 263 -13.03 3.59 13.33
CA GLY A 263 -13.54 2.23 13.45
C GLY A 263 -12.46 1.17 13.54
N SER A 264 -12.88 -0.09 13.41
CA SER A 264 -12.01 -1.27 13.32
C SER A 264 -12.42 -2.15 12.14
N LEU A 265 -11.52 -3.04 11.71
CA LEU A 265 -11.73 -4.07 10.68
C LEU A 265 -11.87 -3.59 9.22
N LEU A 266 -11.58 -2.32 8.92
CA LEU A 266 -11.62 -1.81 7.54
C LEU A 266 -10.48 -2.40 6.72
N GLN A 267 -10.82 -3.10 5.64
CA GLN A 267 -9.89 -3.78 4.73
C GLN A 267 -9.81 -3.10 3.37
N THR A 268 -10.94 -2.57 2.88
CA THR A 268 -10.99 -1.85 1.61
C THR A 268 -11.61 -0.47 1.75
N LEU A 269 -11.01 0.49 1.06
CA LEU A 269 -11.47 1.87 0.95
C LEU A 269 -11.52 2.24 -0.53
N SER A 270 -12.63 2.78 -1.01
CA SER A 270 -12.73 3.38 -2.34
C SER A 270 -13.19 4.83 -2.21
N ILE A 271 -12.44 5.76 -2.82
CA ILE A 271 -12.75 7.18 -2.83
C ILE A 271 -12.72 7.73 -4.26
N ASP A 272 -13.63 8.65 -4.57
CA ASP A 272 -13.63 9.36 -5.85
C ASP A 272 -12.80 10.66 -5.80
N SER A 273 -12.89 11.42 -4.71
CA SER A 273 -12.29 12.74 -4.57
C SER A 273 -12.39 13.25 -3.11
N GLY A 274 -11.72 14.35 -2.78
CA GLY A 274 -11.67 14.90 -1.40
C GLY A 274 -10.62 14.23 -0.51
N ASN A 275 -10.37 14.77 0.69
CA ASN A 275 -9.44 14.18 1.66
C ASN A 275 -10.14 13.09 2.48
N PHE A 276 -9.46 11.96 2.72
CA PHE A 276 -9.90 10.95 3.67
C PHE A 276 -9.01 10.94 4.91
N THR A 277 -9.62 10.96 6.10
CA THR A 277 -8.91 10.77 7.37
C THR A 277 -9.46 9.56 8.12
N GLY A 278 -8.66 8.50 8.23
CA GLY A 278 -8.99 7.28 8.97
C GLY A 278 -8.27 7.21 10.32
N ALA A 279 -9.03 7.03 11.39
CA ALA A 279 -8.52 6.66 12.71
C ALA A 279 -8.93 5.22 13.03
N PHE A 280 -8.00 4.26 12.87
CA PHE A 280 -8.29 2.84 13.08
C PHE A 280 -7.89 2.43 14.50
N ASN A 281 -8.86 1.98 15.30
CA ASN A 281 -8.65 1.55 16.68
C ASN A 281 -8.54 0.01 16.75
N ASN A 282 -7.60 -0.50 17.55
CA ASN A 282 -7.46 -1.93 17.89
C ASN A 282 -7.39 -2.90 16.71
N VAL A 283 -6.45 -2.70 15.79
CA VAL A 283 -6.09 -3.72 14.79
C VAL A 283 -5.12 -4.72 15.44
N ASP A 284 -5.63 -5.47 16.42
CA ASP A 284 -4.85 -6.45 17.16
C ASP A 284 -4.89 -7.81 16.45
N GLY A 285 -3.77 -8.17 15.82
CA GLY A 285 -3.44 -9.56 15.48
C GLY A 285 -4.07 -10.13 14.21
N ALA A 286 -3.25 -10.18 13.14
CA ALA A 286 -3.36 -11.09 12.00
C ALA A 286 -4.02 -10.60 10.69
N GLN A 287 -3.94 -9.31 10.37
CA GLN A 287 -3.47 -8.75 9.06
C GLN A 287 -3.89 -7.27 8.96
N ASN A 288 -2.91 -6.38 9.10
CA ASN A 288 -3.11 -4.94 9.23
C ASN A 288 -2.95 -4.22 7.87
N VAL A 289 -3.70 -4.72 6.88
CA VAL A 289 -3.63 -4.28 5.49
C VAL A 289 -4.86 -3.45 5.15
N LEU A 290 -4.66 -2.22 4.68
CA LEU A 290 -5.71 -1.41 4.04
C LEU A 290 -5.44 -1.33 2.55
N ASN A 291 -6.44 -1.73 1.74
CA ASN A 291 -6.41 -1.58 0.29
C ASN A 291 -7.28 -0.38 -0.09
N ALA A 292 -6.66 0.73 -0.47
CA ALA A 292 -7.31 1.94 -0.92
C ALA A 292 -7.31 2.03 -2.46
N THR A 293 -8.44 2.43 -3.04
CA THR A 293 -8.55 2.76 -4.46
C THR A 293 -9.05 4.20 -4.60
N VAL A 294 -8.33 5.00 -5.37
CA VAL A 294 -8.57 6.43 -5.54
C VAL A 294 -8.81 6.70 -7.02
N THR A 295 -10.02 7.14 -7.40
CA THR A 295 -10.42 7.13 -8.83
C THR A 295 -10.53 8.49 -9.51
N GLY A 296 -10.65 9.58 -8.77
CA GLY A 296 -10.72 10.94 -9.33
C GLY A 296 -9.72 11.89 -8.67
N ALA A 297 -9.92 13.19 -8.87
CA ALA A 297 -9.03 14.24 -8.36
C ALA A 297 -9.07 14.30 -6.82
N ALA A 298 -8.27 13.44 -6.20
CA ALA A 298 -8.29 13.23 -4.76
C ALA A 298 -7.58 14.34 -3.99
N GLY A 299 -8.04 14.51 -2.74
CA GLY A 299 -7.23 15.07 -1.67
C GLY A 299 -6.35 13.97 -1.04
N GLY A 300 -5.75 14.19 0.12
CA GLY A 300 -4.88 13.23 0.79
C GLY A 300 -5.60 12.13 1.57
N LEU A 301 -4.90 11.01 1.79
CA LEU A 301 -5.23 9.93 2.69
C LEU A 301 -4.38 10.00 3.95
N VAL A 302 -5.01 10.29 5.08
CA VAL A 302 -4.38 10.24 6.40
C VAL A 302 -4.88 9.00 7.12
N VAL A 303 -4.00 8.04 7.43
CA VAL A 303 -4.36 6.79 8.11
C VAL A 303 -3.55 6.60 9.38
N ASN A 304 -4.22 6.34 10.50
CA ASN A 304 -3.52 6.05 11.76
C ASN A 304 -3.68 4.57 12.12
N GLY A 305 -2.57 3.89 12.46
CA GLY A 305 -2.57 2.51 12.93
C GLY A 305 -2.65 1.42 11.85
N VAL A 306 -2.09 1.67 10.65
CA VAL A 306 -2.04 0.71 9.53
C VAL A 306 -0.60 0.35 9.20
N GLU A 307 -0.24 -0.93 9.27
CA GLU A 307 1.10 -1.44 8.97
C GLU A 307 1.33 -1.69 7.48
N THR A 308 0.29 -2.02 6.71
CA THR A 308 0.39 -2.14 5.25
C THR A 308 -0.70 -1.33 4.58
N LEU A 309 -0.31 -0.36 3.77
CA LEU A 309 -1.22 0.45 2.96
C LEU A 309 -0.95 0.17 1.47
N ASN A 310 -1.90 -0.44 0.80
CA ASN A 310 -1.88 -0.59 -0.65
C ASN A 310 -2.77 0.49 -1.26
N VAL A 311 -2.24 1.32 -2.15
CA VAL A 311 -3.00 2.38 -2.83
C VAL A 311 -2.93 2.16 -4.32
N THR A 312 -4.09 2.00 -4.94
CA THR A 312 -4.25 2.00 -6.39
C THR A 312 -4.86 3.32 -6.83
N LEU A 313 -4.12 4.09 -7.63
CA LEU A 313 -4.53 5.37 -8.18
C LEU A 313 -5.09 5.18 -9.60
N GLY A 314 -6.24 5.78 -9.89
CA GLY A 314 -6.81 5.84 -11.25
C GLY A 314 -6.11 6.87 -12.13
N GLU A 315 -6.34 6.79 -13.44
CA GLU A 315 -5.74 7.70 -14.44
C GLU A 315 -6.15 9.17 -14.28
N ASP A 316 -7.23 9.45 -13.53
CA ASP A 316 -7.71 10.80 -13.21
C ASP A 316 -7.24 11.29 -11.82
N ALA A 317 -6.39 10.52 -11.12
CA ALA A 317 -5.86 10.92 -9.82
C ALA A 317 -5.00 12.19 -9.95
N GLY A 318 -5.30 13.17 -9.10
CA GLY A 318 -4.48 14.37 -8.91
C GLY A 318 -3.32 14.10 -7.95
N THR A 319 -2.73 15.16 -7.39
CA THR A 319 -1.76 15.02 -6.30
C THR A 319 -2.43 14.42 -5.07
N PHE A 320 -1.94 13.25 -4.64
CA PHE A 320 -2.43 12.53 -3.47
C PHE A 320 -1.38 12.57 -2.36
N GLY A 321 -1.79 13.00 -1.16
CA GLY A 321 -0.92 13.00 0.03
C GLY A 321 -1.18 11.77 0.90
N ILE A 322 -0.19 10.96 1.21
CA ILE A 322 -0.31 9.89 2.22
C ILE A 322 0.33 10.34 3.52
N ALA A 323 -0.40 10.27 4.63
CA ALA A 323 0.18 10.43 5.96
C ALA A 323 -0.21 9.27 6.87
N SER A 324 0.78 8.56 7.42
CA SER A 324 0.57 7.49 8.40
C SER A 324 1.14 7.86 9.77
N ASN A 325 0.40 7.63 10.87
CA ASN A 325 0.93 7.75 12.25
C ASN A 325 0.48 6.60 13.16
N GLY A 326 1.13 6.46 14.32
CA GLY A 326 0.69 5.57 15.40
C GLY A 326 0.73 4.09 15.03
N ILE A 327 1.78 3.66 14.32
CA ILE A 327 1.99 2.26 13.95
C ILE A 327 2.24 1.45 15.23
N GLN A 328 1.50 0.34 15.40
CA GLN A 328 1.63 -0.54 16.57
C GLN A 328 2.60 -1.69 16.30
N GLY A 329 2.68 -2.15 15.05
CA GLY A 329 3.66 -3.12 14.59
C GLY A 329 5.07 -2.56 14.39
N THR A 330 5.99 -3.44 13.98
CA THR A 330 7.40 -3.09 13.77
C THR A 330 7.71 -2.65 12.34
N THR A 331 6.76 -2.81 11.41
CA THR A 331 6.96 -2.51 9.99
C THR A 331 5.80 -1.69 9.45
N LEU A 332 6.11 -0.66 8.67
CA LEU A 332 5.18 0.06 7.81
C LEU A 332 5.55 -0.24 6.35
N ALA A 333 4.60 -0.72 5.56
CA ALA A 333 4.71 -0.96 4.14
C ALA A 333 3.68 -0.11 3.38
N ILE A 334 4.11 0.66 2.41
CA ILE A 334 3.25 1.46 1.53
C ILE A 334 3.52 1.02 0.11
N ASN A 335 2.49 0.49 -0.55
CA ASN A 335 2.56 0.08 -1.94
C ASN A 335 1.70 1.03 -2.77
N LEU A 336 2.27 1.63 -3.81
CA LEU A 336 1.62 2.57 -4.72
C LEU A 336 1.60 1.97 -6.14
N ASP A 337 0.45 2.06 -6.81
CA ASP A 337 0.24 1.52 -8.16
C ASP A 337 -0.65 2.48 -8.97
N GLY A 338 -0.38 2.58 -10.28
CA GLY A 338 -1.19 3.31 -11.25
C GLY A 338 -0.91 4.82 -11.30
N GLY A 339 -1.96 5.62 -11.29
CA GLY A 339 -1.87 7.08 -11.34
C GLY A 339 -1.73 7.65 -12.75
N LYS A 340 -1.36 8.93 -12.82
CA LYS A 340 -1.29 9.71 -14.04
C LYS A 340 0.12 10.27 -14.21
N ALA A 341 0.72 10.01 -15.36
CA ALA A 341 2.02 10.59 -15.73
C ALA A 341 2.08 12.10 -15.50
N ASP A 342 3.25 12.56 -15.04
CA ASP A 342 3.57 13.95 -14.74
C ASP A 342 2.70 14.59 -13.63
N VAL A 343 2.08 13.77 -12.77
CA VAL A 343 1.33 14.23 -11.58
C VAL A 343 1.98 13.74 -10.31
N ALA A 344 2.71 14.63 -9.64
CA ALA A 344 3.36 14.34 -8.37
C ALA A 344 2.40 13.80 -7.30
N GLN A 345 2.76 12.64 -6.75
CA GLN A 345 2.16 12.02 -5.57
C GLN A 345 3.06 12.28 -4.37
N ILE A 346 2.48 12.65 -3.24
CA ILE A 346 3.23 13.05 -2.05
C ILE A 346 3.04 11.98 -0.97
N VAL A 347 4.15 11.47 -0.46
CA VAL A 347 4.15 10.58 0.70
C VAL A 347 4.87 11.30 1.84
N ASP A 348 4.10 11.72 2.83
CA ASP A 348 4.60 12.37 4.05
C ASP A 348 4.51 11.37 5.20
N LEU A 349 5.65 10.83 5.64
CA LEU A 349 5.67 9.83 6.70
C LEU A 349 5.99 10.46 8.05
N LYS A 350 5.10 10.26 9.02
CA LYS A 350 5.29 10.78 10.38
C LYS A 350 5.33 9.59 11.35
N SER A 351 6.51 9.25 11.85
CA SER A 351 6.67 8.14 12.81
C SER A 351 6.16 8.49 14.22
N SER A 352 5.76 9.75 14.48
CA SER A 352 5.38 10.21 15.81
C SER A 352 4.31 9.31 16.46
N GLY A 353 4.61 8.80 17.66
CA GLY A 353 3.75 7.85 18.38
C GLY A 353 3.90 6.38 17.98
N SER A 354 4.82 6.05 17.07
CA SER A 354 5.08 4.67 16.59
C SER A 354 6.36 4.10 17.24
N GLY A 355 6.34 3.93 18.56
CA GLY A 355 7.54 3.61 19.34
C GLY A 355 8.25 2.30 18.96
N ASP A 356 7.52 1.34 18.39
CA ASP A 356 8.03 0.03 18.00
C ASP A 356 8.41 -0.07 16.50
N LEU A 357 8.21 1.00 15.72
CA LEU A 357 8.49 1.02 14.29
C LEU A 357 9.99 0.86 14.03
N ALA A 358 10.36 -0.25 13.39
CA ALA A 358 11.74 -0.61 13.09
C ALA A 358 12.05 -0.66 11.58
N SER A 359 11.03 -0.81 10.73
CA SER A 359 11.19 -0.90 9.28
C SER A 359 10.13 -0.07 8.54
N VAL A 360 10.56 0.65 7.51
CA VAL A 360 9.70 1.36 6.56
C VAL A 360 10.00 0.85 5.16
N VAL A 361 8.97 0.48 4.41
CA VAL A 361 9.05 0.07 3.01
C VAL A 361 8.08 0.91 2.21
N VAL A 362 8.57 1.62 1.20
CA VAL A 362 7.75 2.28 0.18
C VAL A 362 8.07 1.59 -1.14
N ASN A 363 7.05 1.09 -1.83
CA ASN A 363 7.18 0.45 -3.13
C ASN A 363 6.18 1.08 -4.10
N ALA A 364 6.68 1.81 -5.08
CA ALA A 364 5.92 2.48 -6.11
C ALA A 364 6.34 2.03 -7.51
N ALA A 365 6.90 0.83 -7.66
CA ALA A 365 7.52 0.37 -8.92
C ALA A 365 6.54 0.40 -10.11
N ASP A 366 5.25 0.26 -9.83
CA ASP A 366 4.15 0.29 -10.80
C ASP A 366 3.42 1.65 -10.82
N LEU A 367 3.95 2.68 -10.15
CA LEU A 367 3.44 4.04 -10.20
C LEU A 367 3.88 4.69 -11.52
N ALA A 368 2.92 5.21 -12.26
CA ALA A 368 3.14 5.89 -13.53
C ALA A 368 3.39 7.40 -13.38
N SER A 369 3.46 7.91 -12.15
CA SER A 369 3.50 9.34 -11.81
C SER A 369 4.72 9.63 -10.95
N ASP A 370 5.20 10.87 -10.95
CA ASP A 370 6.27 11.31 -10.06
C ASP A 370 5.91 11.06 -8.59
N LEU A 371 6.87 10.57 -7.81
CA LEU A 371 6.77 10.34 -6.39
C LEU A 371 7.64 11.33 -5.62
N LYS A 372 7.03 12.05 -4.70
CA LYS A 372 7.70 12.93 -3.76
C LYS A 372 7.57 12.40 -2.34
N ILE A 373 8.69 11.97 -1.77
CA ILE A 373 8.77 11.56 -0.36
C ILE A 373 9.41 12.70 0.41
N ASN A 374 8.62 13.43 1.21
CA ASN A 374 9.15 14.50 2.07
C ASN A 374 9.31 14.00 3.50
N ASP A 375 10.48 14.29 4.06
CA ASP A 375 10.72 14.39 5.50
C ASP A 375 10.03 13.29 6.30
N ILE A 376 10.57 12.06 6.20
CA ILE A 376 10.17 10.94 7.06
C ILE A 376 10.60 11.30 8.49
N GLY A 377 9.78 12.07 9.21
CA GLY A 377 10.13 12.62 10.52
C GLY A 377 10.36 11.54 11.58
N ASP A 378 11.27 11.84 12.52
CA ASP A 378 11.66 11.03 13.70
C ASP A 378 11.93 9.54 13.41
N LEU A 379 12.74 9.26 12.38
CA LEU A 379 13.24 7.92 12.06
C LEU A 379 14.24 7.36 13.08
N GLN A 380 14.43 7.99 14.24
CA GLN A 380 15.47 7.63 15.22
C GLN A 380 15.36 6.18 15.75
N ASN A 381 14.20 5.55 15.60
CA ASN A 381 13.98 4.15 15.97
C ASN A 381 13.93 3.18 14.76
N VAL A 382 13.86 3.70 13.53
CA VAL A 382 13.75 2.90 12.31
C VAL A 382 15.14 2.48 11.86
N LYS A 383 15.37 1.16 11.76
CA LYS A 383 16.65 0.55 11.39
C LYS A 383 16.71 0.07 9.96
N SER A 384 15.57 0.00 9.27
CA SER A 384 15.50 -0.43 7.88
C SER A 384 14.56 0.50 7.12
N ILE A 385 15.06 1.12 6.06
CA ILE A 385 14.28 1.98 5.16
C ILE A 385 14.54 1.46 3.75
N SER A 386 13.49 1.05 3.06
CA SER A 386 13.57 0.60 1.67
C SER A 386 12.59 1.43 0.84
N VAL A 387 13.10 2.13 -0.16
CA VAL A 387 12.29 2.92 -1.09
C VAL A 387 12.51 2.35 -2.49
N THR A 388 11.43 2.05 -3.17
CA THR A 388 11.39 1.83 -4.61
C THR A 388 10.41 2.82 -5.16
N THR A 389 10.86 3.74 -6.00
CA THR A 389 9.97 4.69 -6.69
C THR A 389 9.51 4.01 -7.97
N GLY A 390 9.77 4.46 -9.19
CA GLY A 390 9.35 3.72 -10.38
C GLY A 390 9.70 4.42 -11.69
N ALA A 391 8.68 4.84 -12.42
CA ALA A 391 8.84 5.71 -13.58
C ALA A 391 8.38 7.12 -13.22
N GLY A 392 9.03 8.14 -13.76
CA GLY A 392 8.71 9.55 -13.49
C GLY A 392 9.86 10.27 -12.81
N ASP A 393 9.79 11.59 -12.72
CA ASP A 393 10.88 12.39 -12.14
C ASP A 393 10.70 12.43 -10.61
N ASP A 394 11.29 11.48 -9.91
CA ASP A 394 11.03 11.26 -8.49
C ASP A 394 11.89 12.16 -7.58
N THR A 395 11.34 12.54 -6.42
CA THR A 395 12.07 13.29 -5.40
C THR A 395 12.01 12.57 -4.07
N LEU A 396 13.16 12.17 -3.56
CA LEU A 396 13.31 11.54 -2.26
C LEU A 396 14.12 12.43 -1.31
N ASP A 397 13.54 12.78 -0.18
CA ASP A 397 14.23 13.50 0.91
C ASP A 397 14.13 12.71 2.22
N LEU A 398 15.23 12.04 2.58
CA LEU A 398 15.37 11.27 3.80
C LEU A 398 16.28 12.00 4.78
N THR A 399 15.71 12.59 5.83
CA THR A 399 16.49 13.19 6.93
C THR A 399 16.31 12.42 8.24
N SER A 400 17.17 12.67 9.23
CA SER A 400 16.98 12.22 10.61
C SER A 400 16.96 10.69 10.82
N VAL A 401 17.73 9.94 10.02
CA VAL A 401 17.87 8.48 10.09
C VAL A 401 18.53 8.03 11.41
N ALA A 402 18.17 6.83 11.91
CA ALA A 402 18.77 6.29 13.14
C ALA A 402 20.19 5.75 12.94
N ALA A 403 21.03 5.85 13.98
CA ALA A 403 22.34 5.18 14.02
C ALA A 403 22.23 3.67 13.70
N GLY A 404 23.12 3.17 12.85
CA GLY A 404 23.14 1.76 12.41
C GLY A 404 21.98 1.35 11.49
N ALA A 405 21.18 2.29 10.99
CA ALA A 405 20.11 1.98 10.04
C ALA A 405 20.67 1.57 8.67
N THR A 406 19.91 0.74 7.96
CA THR A 406 20.12 0.44 6.54
C THR A 406 19.09 1.17 5.71
N VAL A 407 19.54 1.95 4.73
CA VAL A 407 18.73 2.69 3.76
C VAL A 407 19.02 2.11 2.39
N THR A 408 17.98 1.66 1.69
CA THR A 408 18.06 1.18 0.31
C THR A 408 17.10 1.99 -0.55
N VAL A 409 17.58 2.54 -1.66
CA VAL A 409 16.78 3.29 -2.63
C VAL A 409 16.99 2.69 -4.01
N ASN A 410 15.91 2.40 -4.73
CA ASN A 410 15.94 2.10 -6.16
C ASN A 410 14.95 3.06 -6.83
N SER A 411 15.40 4.03 -7.63
CA SER A 411 14.48 5.04 -8.18
C SER A 411 13.93 4.69 -9.56
N GLY A 412 14.70 4.06 -10.44
CA GLY A 412 14.16 3.41 -11.63
C GLY A 412 14.40 4.23 -12.90
N ALA A 413 13.38 4.83 -13.48
CA ALA A 413 13.52 5.61 -14.71
C ALA A 413 12.89 7.00 -14.55
N GLY A 414 13.56 8.02 -15.05
CA GLY A 414 13.15 9.42 -14.89
C GLY A 414 14.29 10.23 -14.31
N VAL A 415 14.17 11.56 -14.34
CA VAL A 415 15.22 12.45 -13.81
C VAL A 415 15.02 12.57 -12.30
N ASP A 416 15.69 11.72 -11.54
CA ASP A 416 15.45 11.57 -10.11
C ASP A 416 16.34 12.50 -9.26
N THR A 417 15.80 12.98 -8.15
CA THR A 417 16.53 13.73 -7.13
C THR A 417 16.46 13.01 -5.79
N ILE A 418 17.59 12.47 -5.35
CA ILE A 418 17.70 11.66 -4.14
C ILE A 418 18.59 12.38 -3.13
N THR A 419 18.03 12.71 -1.97
CA THR A 419 18.75 13.27 -0.81
C THR A 419 18.62 12.34 0.38
N VAL A 420 19.77 11.91 0.94
CA VAL A 420 19.81 11.05 2.13
C VAL A 420 20.78 11.64 3.16
N ASP A 421 20.25 12.16 4.26
CA ASP A 421 21.03 12.69 5.39
C ASP A 421 21.05 11.68 6.56
N VAL A 422 22.21 11.03 6.69
CA VAL A 422 22.61 10.14 7.78
C VAL A 422 23.76 10.74 8.61
N SER A 423 23.94 12.07 8.60
CA SER A 423 25.03 12.78 9.31
C SER A 423 25.05 12.55 10.83
N GLY A 424 23.88 12.33 11.44
CA GLY A 424 23.72 11.99 12.86
C GLY A 424 23.71 10.49 13.16
N ALA A 425 23.82 9.64 12.14
CA ALA A 425 23.50 8.22 12.22
C ALA A 425 24.76 7.34 12.09
N THR A 426 25.57 7.29 13.15
CA THR A 426 26.83 6.51 13.15
C THR A 426 26.62 5.06 12.72
N GLY A 427 27.46 4.56 11.82
CA GLY A 427 27.41 3.19 11.30
C GLY A 427 26.22 2.87 10.41
N ALA A 428 25.53 3.88 9.87
CA ALA A 428 24.48 3.68 8.88
C ALA A 428 25.03 3.07 7.58
N LYS A 429 24.16 2.38 6.84
CA LYS A 429 24.47 1.81 5.53
C LYS A 429 23.50 2.37 4.51
N VAL A 430 24.00 3.02 3.47
CA VAL A 430 23.18 3.62 2.40
C VAL A 430 23.53 2.94 1.09
N THR A 431 22.52 2.39 0.41
CA THR A 431 22.63 1.81 -0.92
C THR A 431 21.64 2.48 -1.85
N ILE A 432 22.11 3.05 -2.96
CA ILE A 432 21.27 3.77 -3.93
C ILE A 432 21.55 3.22 -5.33
N ASP A 433 20.49 2.91 -6.08
CA ASP A 433 20.49 2.63 -7.51
C ASP A 433 19.53 3.61 -8.18
N ALA A 434 20.04 4.58 -8.92
CA ALA A 434 19.20 5.65 -9.49
C ALA A 434 18.54 5.22 -10.81
N GLY A 435 19.27 4.48 -11.65
CA GLY A 435 18.67 3.65 -12.69
C GLY A 435 18.87 4.23 -14.09
N ALA A 436 17.90 4.92 -14.66
CA ALA A 436 17.99 5.47 -16.02
C ALA A 436 17.57 6.94 -16.04
N ASP A 437 18.12 7.67 -17.02
CA ASP A 437 18.06 9.12 -17.16
C ASP A 437 19.05 9.85 -16.22
N ASN A 438 19.05 11.19 -16.23
CA ASN A 438 20.13 11.96 -15.60
C ASN A 438 19.80 12.27 -14.13
N ASP A 439 20.39 11.53 -13.20
CA ASP A 439 19.98 11.60 -11.80
C ASP A 439 20.87 12.53 -10.96
N THR A 440 20.31 13.04 -9.87
CA THR A 440 21.04 13.82 -8.86
C THR A 440 20.96 13.13 -7.51
N ILE A 441 22.09 12.62 -7.02
CA ILE A 441 22.22 11.90 -5.77
C ILE A 441 23.08 12.70 -4.80
N THR A 442 22.52 13.04 -3.64
CA THR A 442 23.22 13.68 -2.54
C THR A 442 23.08 12.86 -1.26
N VAL A 443 24.16 12.24 -0.83
CA VAL A 443 24.25 11.63 0.51
C VAL A 443 24.99 12.59 1.43
N THR A 444 24.59 12.66 2.69
CA THR A 444 25.34 13.32 3.77
C THR A 444 25.47 12.33 4.91
N ALA A 445 26.65 11.74 5.13
CA ALA A 445 26.82 10.68 6.12
C ALA A 445 27.81 11.03 7.24
N ALA A 446 27.69 10.31 8.36
CA ALA A 446 28.75 10.27 9.36
C ALA A 446 29.93 9.44 8.83
N VAL A 447 31.16 9.80 9.23
CA VAL A 447 32.43 9.20 8.75
C VAL A 447 32.50 7.67 8.87
N ASP A 448 31.78 7.07 9.81
CA ASP A 448 31.74 5.62 10.03
C ASP A 448 30.58 4.90 9.31
N SER A 449 29.82 5.61 8.50
CA SER A 449 28.79 5.06 7.63
C SER A 449 29.41 4.50 6.35
N THR A 450 28.70 3.61 5.68
CA THR A 450 29.11 3.09 4.37
C THR A 450 28.09 3.49 3.32
N VAL A 451 28.52 4.22 2.28
CA VAL A 451 27.66 4.61 1.17
C VAL A 451 28.03 3.82 -0.08
N THR A 452 27.03 3.29 -0.79
CA THR A 452 27.18 2.64 -2.09
C THR A 452 26.17 3.24 -3.05
N VAL A 453 26.64 3.87 -4.12
CA VAL A 453 25.78 4.52 -5.13
C VAL A 453 26.08 3.96 -6.52
N ASN A 454 25.02 3.68 -7.26
CA ASN A 454 25.03 3.45 -8.70
C ASN A 454 24.12 4.49 -9.38
N GLY A 455 24.68 5.34 -10.23
CA GLY A 455 23.91 6.30 -11.05
C GLY A 455 23.06 5.58 -12.08
N GLY A 456 23.67 4.67 -12.84
CA GLY A 456 22.95 3.80 -13.76
C GLY A 456 23.17 4.21 -15.21
N ALA A 457 22.20 4.76 -15.92
CA ALA A 457 22.34 5.16 -17.32
C ALA A 457 21.86 6.59 -17.52
N GLY A 458 22.75 7.50 -17.84
CA GLY A 458 22.47 8.92 -17.91
C GLY A 458 23.75 9.70 -17.64
N ASN A 459 23.62 11.02 -17.54
CA ASN A 459 24.69 11.89 -17.06
C ASN A 459 24.39 12.23 -15.61
N ASP A 460 24.85 11.38 -14.70
CA ASP A 460 24.44 11.44 -13.29
C ASP A 460 25.33 12.38 -12.48
N THR A 461 24.80 12.97 -11.41
CA THR A 461 25.57 13.75 -10.43
C THR A 461 25.52 13.05 -9.07
N ILE A 462 26.67 12.58 -8.57
CA ILE A 462 26.76 11.76 -7.36
C ILE A 462 27.63 12.44 -6.31
N ASN A 463 27.08 12.71 -5.13
CA ASN A 463 27.83 13.09 -3.92
C ASN A 463 27.76 11.95 -2.89
N GLY A 464 28.90 11.31 -2.65
CA GLY A 464 29.05 10.17 -1.74
C GLY A 464 29.03 10.53 -0.25
N SER A 465 29.35 11.78 0.08
CA SER A 465 29.63 12.31 1.43
C SER A 465 31.01 11.92 1.99
N VAL A 466 31.22 12.15 3.29
CA VAL A 466 32.46 11.79 3.98
C VAL A 466 32.46 10.32 4.38
N GLY A 467 33.59 9.64 4.23
CA GLY A 467 33.71 8.27 4.69
C GLY A 467 34.47 7.40 3.71
N THR A 468 34.04 6.16 3.58
CA THR A 468 34.61 5.21 2.61
C THR A 468 33.47 4.69 1.78
N ASP A 469 33.32 5.29 0.60
CA ASP A 469 32.15 5.07 -0.24
C ASP A 469 32.51 4.24 -1.48
N THR A 470 31.49 3.65 -2.09
CA THR A 470 31.62 2.95 -3.38
C THR A 470 30.67 3.58 -4.38
N LEU A 471 31.20 4.33 -5.33
CA LEU A 471 30.42 5.12 -6.28
C LEU A 471 30.63 4.58 -7.70
N THR A 472 29.52 4.43 -8.42
CA THR A 472 29.48 3.94 -9.81
C THR A 472 28.61 4.90 -10.59
N GLY A 473 29.13 5.51 -11.65
CA GLY A 473 28.39 6.44 -12.50
C GLY A 473 27.48 5.66 -13.43
N GLY A 474 28.08 4.85 -14.29
CA GLY A 474 27.36 3.95 -15.19
C GLY A 474 27.45 4.41 -16.65
N ALA A 475 26.39 4.22 -17.41
CA ALA A 475 26.39 4.55 -18.83
C ALA A 475 26.09 6.04 -19.05
N GLY A 476 27.12 6.85 -19.25
CA GLY A 476 27.00 8.22 -19.74
C GLY A 476 28.13 9.09 -19.24
N ALA A 477 27.90 10.40 -19.16
CA ALA A 477 28.87 11.38 -18.70
C ALA A 477 28.53 11.80 -17.26
N ASP A 478 29.09 11.08 -16.28
CA ASP A 478 28.77 11.24 -14.87
C ASP A 478 29.72 12.22 -14.16
N ALA A 479 29.21 12.92 -13.15
CA ALA A 479 29.91 13.83 -12.27
C ALA A 479 29.92 13.33 -10.83
N PHE A 480 31.10 13.27 -10.20
CA PHE A 480 31.25 12.93 -8.79
C PHE A 480 31.66 14.17 -8.00
N VAL A 481 30.91 14.46 -6.93
CA VAL A 481 31.13 15.61 -6.05
C VAL A 481 31.67 15.10 -4.71
N PHE A 482 32.79 15.65 -4.28
CA PHE A 482 33.45 15.31 -3.02
C PHE A 482 33.36 16.49 -2.03
N GLY A 483 33.14 16.18 -0.76
CA GLY A 483 33.05 17.15 0.34
C GLY A 483 34.41 17.48 0.97
N SER A 484 34.40 18.49 1.85
CA SER A 484 35.58 18.86 2.65
C SER A 484 35.92 17.74 3.64
N GLY A 485 37.01 17.01 3.41
CA GLY A 485 37.44 15.87 4.22
C GLY A 485 37.63 14.57 3.44
N ASP A 486 37.18 14.51 2.19
CA ASP A 486 37.40 13.37 1.30
C ASP A 486 38.83 13.44 0.77
N ALA A 487 39.67 12.53 1.24
CA ALA A 487 41.11 12.70 1.07
C ALA A 487 41.63 12.06 -0.23
N LEU A 488 41.01 10.98 -0.72
CA LEU A 488 41.54 10.19 -1.85
C LEU A 488 40.47 9.36 -2.60
N VAL A 489 40.56 9.34 -3.94
CA VAL A 489 39.76 8.49 -4.84
C VAL A 489 40.57 7.27 -5.31
N HIS A 490 40.00 6.06 -5.21
CA HIS A 490 40.59 4.81 -5.70
C HIS A 490 39.80 4.21 -6.87
N THR A 491 40.48 3.87 -7.96
CA THR A 491 39.89 3.17 -9.13
C THR A 491 40.39 1.72 -9.15
N THR A 492 39.53 0.74 -9.43
CA THR A 492 39.94 -0.68 -9.32
C THR A 492 40.96 -1.10 -10.39
N ASN A 493 42.22 -1.37 -9.99
CA ASN A 493 43.11 -2.42 -10.49
C ASN A 493 44.42 -2.52 -9.64
N VAL A 494 44.38 -3.36 -8.60
CA VAL A 494 45.48 -4.14 -7.92
C VAL A 494 46.79 -3.41 -7.56
N ASP A 495 47.07 -3.16 -6.27
CA ASP A 495 47.84 -4.00 -5.32
C ASP A 495 48.27 -3.17 -4.09
N SER A 496 47.91 -3.65 -2.89
CA SER A 496 48.54 -3.30 -1.60
C SER A 496 48.55 -1.82 -1.13
N VAL A 497 47.49 -1.39 -0.43
CA VAL A 497 47.57 -0.29 0.55
C VAL A 497 46.92 -0.73 1.87
N THR A 498 47.72 -0.82 2.94
CA THR A 498 47.31 -1.31 4.27
C THR A 498 47.03 -0.18 5.26
N SER A 499 45.98 0.59 4.99
CA SER A 499 45.37 1.61 5.86
C SER A 499 45.85 3.05 5.67
N LEU A 500 44.97 3.82 5.04
CA LEU A 500 44.61 5.18 5.42
C LEU A 500 43.07 5.17 5.49
N SER A 501 42.46 5.82 6.49
CA SER A 501 41.01 5.84 6.71
C SER A 501 40.34 6.93 5.86
N GLY A 502 39.19 6.66 5.25
CA GLY A 502 38.38 7.65 4.53
C GLY A 502 38.63 7.72 3.02
N TRP A 503 38.57 6.58 2.31
CA TRP A 503 38.83 6.51 0.87
C TRP A 503 37.57 6.16 0.11
N ASP A 504 37.29 6.86 -1.00
CA ASP A 504 36.18 6.48 -1.88
C ASP A 504 36.66 5.63 -3.04
N ILE A 505 35.84 4.65 -3.44
CA ILE A 505 36.09 3.74 -4.55
C ILE A 505 35.16 4.14 -5.70
N VAL A 506 35.70 4.72 -6.76
CA VAL A 506 34.96 4.99 -7.99
C VAL A 506 35.20 3.88 -9.00
N THR A 507 34.14 3.17 -9.38
CA THR A 507 34.27 1.92 -10.15
C THR A 507 34.13 2.10 -11.67
N ASP A 508 33.56 3.21 -12.14
CA ASP A 508 33.20 3.40 -13.54
C ASP A 508 33.90 4.55 -14.26
N PHE A 509 35.16 4.81 -13.90
CA PHE A 509 36.05 5.52 -14.82
C PHE A 509 36.26 4.62 -16.06
N LYS A 510 35.31 4.65 -17.00
CA LYS A 510 35.49 4.03 -18.30
C LYS A 510 36.62 4.78 -18.99
N ASN A 511 37.54 4.04 -19.58
CA ASN A 511 38.44 4.56 -20.61
C ASN A 511 37.56 5.22 -21.70
N VAL A 512 37.37 6.53 -21.59
CA VAL A 512 36.67 7.34 -22.58
C VAL A 512 37.41 7.13 -23.90
N THR A 513 36.83 6.34 -24.78
CA THR A 513 37.20 6.42 -26.19
C THR A 513 36.72 7.80 -26.60
N VAL A 514 37.66 8.71 -26.84
CA VAL A 514 37.45 10.14 -27.10
C VAL A 514 36.34 10.37 -28.12
N ASP A 515 35.09 10.46 -27.64
CA ASP A 515 33.94 11.02 -28.34
C ASP A 515 33.43 12.19 -27.51
N ALA A 516 34.06 13.33 -27.78
CA ALA A 516 33.65 14.73 -27.69
C ALA A 516 32.74 15.30 -26.59
N THR A 517 32.21 14.58 -25.59
CA THR A 517 31.32 15.21 -24.58
C THR A 517 31.50 14.77 -23.13
N VAL A 518 32.67 14.24 -22.75
CA VAL A 518 33.03 14.03 -21.32
C VAL A 518 34.13 15.00 -20.93
N GLU A 519 33.98 15.60 -19.75
CA GLU A 519 34.85 16.58 -19.13
C GLU A 519 36.29 16.07 -19.03
N THR A 520 37.11 16.49 -19.98
CA THR A 520 38.57 16.50 -19.83
C THR A 520 38.91 17.39 -18.63
N VAL A 521 39.53 16.84 -17.58
CA VAL A 521 40.48 17.64 -16.80
C VAL A 521 41.54 18.09 -17.80
N THR A 522 41.40 19.31 -18.28
CA THR A 522 42.32 19.83 -19.28
C THR A 522 43.52 20.42 -18.57
N VAL A 523 44.70 20.34 -19.18
CA VAL A 523 45.92 21.05 -18.71
C VAL A 523 45.69 22.58 -18.65
N THR A 524 44.58 23.09 -19.18
CA THR A 524 44.14 24.48 -19.04
C THR A 524 43.52 24.85 -17.69
N ASP A 525 43.13 23.87 -16.87
CA ASP A 525 42.61 24.08 -15.51
C ASP A 525 43.73 24.27 -14.46
N LEU A 526 44.99 24.08 -14.89
CA LEU A 526 46.21 24.38 -14.14
C LEU A 526 46.43 25.90 -14.14
N SER A 527 45.88 26.60 -13.15
CA SER A 527 46.04 28.05 -13.02
C SER A 527 47.43 28.37 -12.47
N ALA A 528 48.37 28.54 -13.40
CA ALA A 528 49.81 28.75 -13.22
C ALA A 528 50.60 27.44 -13.02
N VAL A 529 51.40 27.15 -14.04
CA VAL A 529 52.30 26.01 -14.08
C VAL A 529 53.73 26.52 -14.00
N ALA A 530 54.57 25.86 -13.22
CA ALA A 530 56.01 25.87 -13.43
C ALA A 530 56.34 25.52 -14.91
N THR A 531 56.64 26.51 -15.72
CA THR A 531 56.99 26.33 -17.15
C THR A 531 58.49 26.11 -17.37
N GLY A 532 59.26 25.96 -16.29
CA GLY A 532 60.70 25.75 -16.29
C GLY A 532 61.13 24.58 -15.41
N PRO A 533 62.41 24.16 -15.50
CA PRO A 533 62.94 23.08 -14.66
C PRO A 533 62.72 23.37 -13.18
N LEU A 534 62.21 22.38 -12.46
CA LEU A 534 62.04 22.41 -11.01
C LEU A 534 63.33 21.89 -10.38
N ALA A 535 64.03 22.77 -9.67
CA ALA A 535 65.32 22.46 -9.07
C ALA A 535 65.21 21.26 -8.11
N GLY A 536 66.00 20.22 -8.35
CA GLY A 536 65.97 19.00 -7.53
C GLY A 536 64.84 18.02 -7.89
N VAL A 537 63.95 18.35 -8.82
CA VAL A 537 62.84 17.49 -9.25
C VAL A 537 63.01 17.03 -10.69
N GLY A 538 63.13 17.96 -11.66
CA GLY A 538 63.14 17.56 -13.07
C GLY A 538 62.84 18.64 -14.10
N ALA A 539 62.88 18.24 -15.37
CA ALA A 539 62.54 19.09 -16.50
C ALA A 539 61.01 19.16 -16.68
N VAL A 540 60.48 20.39 -16.84
CA VAL A 540 59.06 20.64 -17.06
C VAL A 540 58.84 21.29 -18.42
N THR A 541 57.84 20.82 -19.17
CA THR A 541 57.39 21.40 -20.44
C THR A 541 55.86 21.48 -20.44
N ASN A 542 55.30 22.68 -20.63
CA ASN A 542 53.85 22.89 -20.75
C ASN A 542 52.97 22.21 -19.69
N GLY A 543 53.32 22.23 -18.40
CA GLY A 543 52.53 21.48 -17.40
C GLY A 543 53.17 20.21 -16.91
N ILE A 544 54.08 19.64 -17.71
CA ILE A 544 54.39 18.21 -17.63
C ILE A 544 55.85 18.02 -17.24
N ILE A 545 56.11 17.30 -16.15
CA ILE A 545 57.43 16.76 -15.84
C ILE A 545 57.76 15.72 -16.92
N THR A 546 58.64 16.10 -17.84
CA THR A 546 59.08 15.25 -18.95
C THR A 546 60.18 14.27 -18.53
N SER A 547 60.86 14.55 -17.41
CA SER A 547 61.85 13.66 -16.81
C SER A 547 62.20 14.10 -15.40
N PHE A 548 62.21 13.15 -14.46
CA PHE A 548 62.77 13.39 -13.12
C PHE A 548 64.30 13.38 -13.13
N GLU A 549 64.91 14.19 -12.26
CA GLU A 549 66.35 14.13 -12.01
C GLU A 549 66.72 12.76 -11.40
N THR A 550 67.87 12.22 -11.79
CA THR A 550 68.32 10.90 -11.33
C THR A 550 68.50 10.83 -9.80
N GLY A 551 68.85 11.96 -9.16
CA GLY A 551 68.94 12.05 -7.71
C GLY A 551 67.57 12.07 -7.02
N PHE A 552 66.57 12.66 -7.66
CA PHE A 552 65.21 12.77 -7.12
C PHE A 552 64.57 11.39 -6.95
N LEU A 553 64.60 10.56 -8.00
CA LEU A 553 64.04 9.19 -7.93
C LEU A 553 64.88 8.24 -7.05
N ALA A 554 66.12 8.59 -6.72
CA ALA A 554 66.94 7.82 -5.79
C ALA A 554 66.53 8.03 -4.33
N THR A 555 65.91 9.18 -4.01
CA THR A 555 65.40 9.51 -2.66
C THR A 555 63.87 9.42 -2.56
N HIS A 556 63.16 9.43 -3.70
CA HIS A 556 61.70 9.35 -3.78
C HIS A 556 61.28 8.15 -4.64
N THR A 557 61.29 6.96 -4.03
CA THR A 557 61.03 5.68 -4.73
C THR A 557 59.57 5.23 -4.68
N THR A 558 58.70 6.00 -4.03
CA THR A 558 57.25 5.74 -3.95
C THR A 558 56.49 6.95 -4.47
N LEU A 559 55.26 6.72 -4.98
CA LEU A 559 54.39 7.80 -5.43
C LEU A 559 54.14 8.84 -4.33
N GLN A 560 53.92 8.38 -3.09
CA GLN A 560 53.78 9.23 -1.91
C GLN A 560 55.00 10.14 -1.70
N SER A 561 56.21 9.57 -1.71
CA SER A 561 57.43 10.38 -1.51
C SER A 561 57.67 11.39 -2.64
N ILE A 562 57.17 11.12 -3.84
CA ILE A 562 57.23 12.07 -4.96
C ILE A 562 56.25 13.21 -4.73
N VAL A 563 55.01 12.91 -4.34
CA VAL A 563 53.97 13.92 -4.04
C VAL A 563 54.39 14.83 -2.90
N GLU A 564 54.87 14.26 -1.79
CA GLU A 564 55.39 15.04 -0.65
C GLU A 564 56.52 15.99 -1.09
N ALA A 565 57.39 15.57 -2.00
CA ALA A 565 58.45 16.41 -2.52
C ALA A 565 57.99 17.45 -3.56
N LEU A 566 56.84 17.25 -4.21
CA LEU A 566 56.23 18.22 -5.12
C LEU A 566 55.49 19.33 -4.36
N ASN A 567 54.85 19.00 -3.23
CA ASN A 567 54.23 19.98 -2.33
C ASN A 567 55.20 21.11 -1.93
N ASP A 568 56.49 20.79 -1.75
CA ASP A 568 57.51 21.75 -1.33
C ASP A 568 58.08 22.60 -2.49
N VAL A 569 57.74 22.27 -3.74
CA VAL A 569 58.46 22.76 -4.94
C VAL A 569 57.54 23.46 -5.93
N VAL A 570 56.25 23.11 -5.95
CA VAL A 570 55.31 23.57 -6.96
C VAL A 570 54.42 24.63 -6.33
N GLY A 571 54.71 25.88 -6.67
CA GLY A 571 53.69 26.91 -6.77
C GLY A 571 53.12 27.54 -5.51
N THR A 572 52.13 28.40 -5.74
CA THR A 572 51.16 28.87 -4.74
C THR A 572 49.80 28.23 -5.01
N GLU A 573 48.82 28.43 -4.12
CA GLU A 573 47.43 27.97 -4.23
C GLU A 573 46.90 27.88 -5.68
N HIS A 574 46.35 26.72 -6.05
CA HIS A 574 45.81 26.37 -7.39
C HIS A 574 46.84 26.06 -8.51
N ASP A 575 48.12 25.94 -8.18
CA ASP A 575 49.13 25.45 -9.13
C ASP A 575 49.10 23.91 -9.23
N GLY A 576 49.52 23.35 -10.37
CA GLY A 576 49.58 21.91 -10.56
C GLY A 576 50.57 21.47 -11.64
N LEU A 577 50.78 20.15 -11.75
CA LEU A 577 51.62 19.55 -12.78
C LEU A 577 51.21 18.11 -13.09
N ALA A 578 51.54 17.67 -14.30
CA ALA A 578 51.44 16.27 -14.68
C ALA A 578 52.81 15.59 -14.63
N PHE A 579 52.87 14.31 -14.23
CA PHE A 579 54.10 13.52 -14.23
C PHE A 579 53.85 12.05 -14.50
N SER A 580 54.88 11.32 -14.94
CA SER A 580 54.82 9.87 -15.11
C SER A 580 55.68 9.15 -14.09
N PHE A 581 55.12 8.18 -13.38
CA PHE A 581 55.86 7.36 -12.42
C PHE A 581 55.37 5.91 -12.45
N GLY A 582 56.27 4.94 -12.33
CA GLY A 582 55.90 3.52 -12.29
C GLY A 582 55.15 3.00 -13.52
N GLY A 583 55.22 3.69 -14.66
CA GLY A 583 54.48 3.35 -15.89
C GLY A 583 53.08 3.95 -15.99
N ASN A 584 52.66 4.77 -15.03
CA ASN A 584 51.38 5.48 -15.02
C ASN A 584 51.59 6.99 -15.15
N ALA A 585 50.57 7.71 -15.60
CA ALA A 585 50.54 9.16 -15.62
C ALA A 585 49.69 9.70 -14.46
N TYR A 586 50.07 10.86 -13.93
CA TYR A 586 49.45 11.49 -12.78
C TYR A 586 49.32 13.00 -13.02
N VAL A 587 48.31 13.62 -12.41
CA VAL A 587 48.15 15.06 -12.26
C VAL A 587 48.12 15.35 -10.76
N TRP A 588 49.01 16.22 -10.31
CA TRP A 588 49.05 16.73 -8.95
C TRP A 588 48.63 18.20 -8.95
N MET A 589 47.81 18.60 -7.99
CA MET A 589 47.35 19.98 -7.80
C MET A 589 47.47 20.39 -6.34
N GLN A 590 47.95 21.60 -6.10
CA GLN A 590 48.05 22.19 -4.77
C GLN A 590 46.71 22.81 -4.33
N GLY A 591 46.26 22.47 -3.12
CA GLY A 591 45.06 23.05 -2.51
C GLY A 591 45.25 24.52 -2.10
N ALA A 592 44.17 25.21 -1.73
CA ALA A 592 44.20 26.57 -1.20
C ALA A 592 43.74 26.60 0.26
N ASP A 593 44.38 27.39 1.13
CA ASP A 593 44.06 27.44 2.58
C ASP A 593 42.80 28.31 2.90
N ASP A 594 42.07 28.79 1.89
CA ASP A 594 41.05 29.86 2.03
C ASP A 594 39.69 29.62 1.34
N SER A 595 39.52 28.60 0.47
CA SER A 595 38.24 28.35 -0.20
C SER A 595 37.99 26.87 -0.56
N VAL A 596 36.95 26.57 -1.36
CA VAL A 596 36.22 25.29 -1.56
C VAL A 596 37.09 24.05 -1.88
N PHE A 597 38.39 24.20 -2.18
CA PHE A 597 39.35 23.12 -2.31
C PHE A 597 40.47 23.29 -1.27
N THR A 598 40.28 22.69 -0.08
CA THR A 598 41.15 22.91 1.08
C THR A 598 42.40 22.02 1.13
N ASP A 599 42.56 21.05 0.21
CA ASP A 599 43.64 20.06 0.28
C ASP A 599 44.27 19.72 -1.09
N ASP A 600 45.53 19.27 -1.05
CA ASP A 600 46.30 18.83 -2.23
C ASP A 600 45.68 17.57 -2.87
N SER A 601 45.54 17.57 -4.20
CA SER A 601 44.86 16.52 -4.95
C SER A 601 45.82 15.79 -5.90
N LEU A 602 45.72 14.45 -5.95
CA LEU A 602 46.44 13.61 -6.91
C LEU A 602 45.46 12.76 -7.72
N VAL A 603 45.47 12.96 -9.03
CA VAL A 603 44.66 12.20 -9.99
C VAL A 603 45.57 11.29 -10.80
N GLN A 604 45.29 9.99 -10.84
CA GLN A 604 45.96 9.08 -11.78
C GLN A 604 45.24 9.12 -13.13
N LEU A 605 45.98 9.44 -14.18
CA LEU A 605 45.49 9.38 -15.56
C LEU A 605 45.61 7.94 -16.06
N THR A 606 44.49 7.38 -16.51
CA THR A 606 44.43 6.05 -17.11
C THR A 606 44.46 6.16 -18.64
N GLY A 607 45.20 5.27 -19.31
CA GLY A 607 45.24 5.18 -20.77
C GLY A 607 46.14 6.18 -21.53
N VAL A 608 47.03 6.89 -20.81
CA VAL A 608 47.95 7.91 -21.36
C VAL A 608 49.39 7.40 -21.44
#